data_AF-A0A4R4PGT9-F1
#
_entry.id   AF-A0A4R4PGT9-F1
#
_cell.length_a   1.000
_cell.length_b   1.000
_cell.length_c   1.000
_cell.angle_alpha   90.00
_cell.angle_beta   90.00
_cell.angle_gamma   90.00
#
_symmetry.space_group_name_H-M   'P 1'
#
loop_
_entity.id
_entity.type
_entity.pdbx_description
1 polymer ?
#
loop_
_entity_poly.entity_id
_entity_poly.type
_entity_poly.pdbx_seq_one_letter_code
_entity_poly.pdbx_strand_id
1 'polypeptide(L)'
;RALEFAIGTGRVAVPLARRGVPVIGVELSRPMLDQLRAKADEATIPVVVGDMATASVPGRFQLVYLVYNAISNLLTQAEQVACFRNAARHLAPGGRFVIELWVPDLRKLPPGQQAVVDKSETGYIGLDTYDVLRQHVVSHHFWFDDGRQARLFRSPHRYVWPAELDLMGQLAGFELESRHADWQGAEFTAESPSHVSVYRLPR
;
A
#
# COMPACT_ATOMS: atom_id res chain seq x y z
N ARG A 1 1.09 -12.23 16.39
CA ARG A 1 1.70 -10.89 16.21
C ARG A 1 1.64 -10.53 14.74
N ALA A 2 1.46 -9.26 14.42
CA ALA A 2 1.37 -8.74 13.07
C ALA A 2 2.53 -7.77 12.78
N LEU A 3 2.91 -7.68 11.52
CA LEU A 3 3.91 -6.73 11.00
C LEU A 3 3.23 -5.83 9.96
N GLU A 4 3.24 -4.51 10.18
CA GLU A 4 2.78 -3.54 9.19
C GLU A 4 3.98 -2.98 8.43
N PHE A 5 3.99 -3.16 7.12
CA PHE A 5 4.91 -2.46 6.23
C PHE A 5 4.33 -1.09 5.87
N ALA A 6 5.19 -0.06 5.87
CA ALA A 6 4.80 1.34 5.69
C ALA A 6 3.68 1.75 6.68
N ILE A 7 3.94 1.53 7.98
CA ILE A 7 2.98 1.78 9.07
C ILE A 7 2.50 3.24 9.14
N GLY A 8 3.27 4.18 8.58
CA GLY A 8 2.96 5.60 8.52
C GLY A 8 2.65 6.16 9.89
N THR A 9 1.47 6.78 10.02
CA THR A 9 1.01 7.36 11.29
C THR A 9 0.19 6.40 12.16
N GLY A 10 0.25 5.10 11.84
CA GLY A 10 -0.41 4.01 12.57
C GLY A 10 -1.93 3.97 12.43
N ARG A 11 -2.46 4.34 11.26
CA ARG A 11 -3.91 4.35 10.98
C ARG A 11 -4.57 3.01 11.30
N VAL A 12 -3.87 1.90 11.06
CA VAL A 12 -4.35 0.54 11.34
C VAL A 12 -3.67 -0.06 12.58
N ALA A 13 -2.35 0.08 12.72
CA ALA A 13 -1.64 -0.41 13.91
C ALA A 13 -2.20 0.08 15.25
N VAL A 14 -2.54 1.38 15.38
CA VAL A 14 -3.00 1.94 16.66
C VAL A 14 -4.35 1.32 17.09
N PRO A 15 -5.40 1.28 16.23
CA PRO A 15 -6.62 0.55 16.55
C PRO A 15 -6.39 -0.95 16.83
N LEU A 16 -5.51 -1.63 16.10
CA LEU A 16 -5.21 -3.05 16.33
C LEU A 16 -4.54 -3.30 17.67
N ALA A 17 -3.53 -2.49 18.03
CA ALA A 17 -2.85 -2.56 19.32
C ALA A 17 -3.83 -2.34 20.49
N ARG A 18 -4.74 -1.36 20.36
CA ARG A 18 -5.81 -1.11 21.36
C ARG A 18 -6.77 -2.29 21.52
N ARG A 19 -6.91 -3.14 20.51
CA ARG A 19 -7.71 -4.38 20.56
C ARG A 19 -6.90 -5.59 21.03
N GLY A 20 -5.67 -5.38 21.51
CA GLY A 20 -4.81 -6.44 22.03
C GLY A 20 -4.04 -7.23 20.96
N VAL A 21 -4.05 -6.79 19.70
CA VAL A 21 -3.22 -7.42 18.65
C VAL A 21 -1.81 -6.82 18.71
N PRO A 22 -0.75 -7.60 18.98
CA PRO A 22 0.59 -7.05 19.02
C PRO A 22 1.07 -6.73 17.60
N VAL A 23 1.33 -5.46 17.32
CA VAL A 23 1.80 -4.95 16.03
C VAL A 23 3.22 -4.41 16.15
N ILE A 24 4.04 -4.71 15.14
CA ILE A 24 5.34 -4.06 14.92
C ILE A 24 5.26 -3.39 13.55
N GLY A 25 5.87 -2.22 13.37
CA GLY A 25 5.88 -1.48 12.11
C GLY A 25 7.23 -1.41 11.43
N VAL A 26 7.23 -1.18 10.12
CA VAL A 26 8.35 -0.65 9.35
C VAL A 26 7.92 0.68 8.74
N GLU A 27 8.71 1.74 8.92
CA GLU A 27 8.45 3.05 8.31
C GLU A 27 9.74 3.72 7.85
N LEU A 28 9.73 4.30 6.65
CA LEU A 28 10.88 5.02 6.11
C LEU A 28 10.84 6.51 6.51
N SER A 29 9.64 7.09 6.61
CA SER A 29 9.39 8.49 6.87
C SER A 29 9.46 8.83 8.36
N ARG A 30 10.55 9.50 8.77
CA ARG A 30 10.70 10.04 10.14
C ARG A 30 9.54 10.97 10.53
N PRO A 31 9.09 11.92 9.68
CA PRO A 31 7.95 12.77 10.04
C PRO A 31 6.64 12.01 10.30
N MET A 32 6.38 10.90 9.58
CA MET A 32 5.20 10.08 9.86
C MET A 32 5.35 9.31 11.17
N LEU A 33 6.56 8.81 11.46
CA LEU A 33 6.86 8.16 12.73
C LEU A 33 6.70 9.14 13.91
N ASP A 34 7.12 10.40 13.77
CA ASP A 34 6.90 11.42 14.80
C ASP A 34 5.40 11.61 15.09
N GLN A 35 4.55 11.62 14.06
CA GLN A 35 3.10 11.67 14.23
C GLN A 35 2.52 10.39 14.85
N LEU A 36 3.09 9.22 14.56
CA LEU A 36 2.72 7.97 15.24
C LEU A 36 3.05 8.05 16.74
N ARG A 37 4.20 8.62 17.10
CA ARG A 37 4.65 8.73 18.50
C ARG A 37 3.78 9.67 19.33
N ALA A 38 3.06 10.60 18.71
CA ALA A 38 2.00 11.38 19.36
C ALA A 38 0.74 10.55 19.72
N LYS A 39 0.58 9.35 19.15
CA LYS A 39 -0.62 8.49 19.32
C LYS A 39 -0.34 7.20 20.10
N ALA A 40 0.88 6.67 20.00
CA ALA A 40 1.33 5.46 20.67
C ALA A 40 2.85 5.48 20.90
N ASP A 41 3.27 5.10 22.10
CA ASP A 41 4.70 5.00 22.45
C ASP A 41 5.40 3.81 21.76
N GLU A 42 6.74 3.83 21.80
CA GLU A 42 7.60 2.80 21.22
C GLU A 42 7.39 1.42 21.84
N ALA A 43 7.06 1.36 23.14
CA ALA A 43 6.82 0.10 23.84
C ALA A 43 5.52 -0.58 23.38
N THR A 44 4.49 0.20 23.08
CA THR A 44 3.20 -0.26 22.61
C THR A 44 3.25 -0.68 21.14
N ILE A 45 3.91 0.13 20.31
CA ILE A 45 4.08 -0.14 18.86
C ILE A 45 5.54 0.11 18.48
N PRO A 46 6.38 -0.93 18.55
CA PRO A 46 7.76 -0.85 18.10
C PRO A 46 7.82 -0.61 16.59
N VAL A 47 8.73 0.23 16.13
CA VAL A 47 8.91 0.50 14.69
C VAL A 47 10.38 0.44 14.29
N VAL A 48 10.68 -0.35 13.24
CA VAL A 48 11.98 -0.34 12.59
C VAL A 48 11.98 0.73 11.49
N VAL A 49 12.88 1.70 11.58
CA VAL A 49 13.06 2.69 10.52
C VAL A 49 13.75 2.04 9.33
N GLY A 50 13.10 1.99 8.18
CA GLY A 50 13.68 1.37 6.99
C GLY A 50 12.71 1.18 5.83
N ASP A 51 13.25 0.68 4.73
CA ASP A 51 12.51 0.41 3.51
C ASP A 51 11.72 -0.90 3.61
N MET A 52 10.41 -0.87 3.31
CA MET A 52 9.55 -2.06 3.39
C MET A 52 9.98 -3.23 2.49
N ALA A 53 10.74 -2.97 1.43
CA ALA A 53 11.25 -4.01 0.54
C ALA A 53 12.44 -4.77 1.14
N THR A 54 13.16 -4.21 2.11
CA THR A 54 14.45 -4.77 2.57
C THR A 54 14.65 -4.83 4.09
N ALA A 55 14.00 -3.95 4.85
CA ALA A 55 14.12 -3.86 6.29
C ALA A 55 13.80 -5.20 6.97
N SER A 56 14.53 -5.50 8.04
CA SER A 56 14.37 -6.73 8.82
C SER A 56 13.92 -6.40 10.23
N VAL A 57 12.89 -7.10 10.68
CA VAL A 57 12.33 -7.01 12.02
C VAL A 57 12.55 -8.36 12.73
N PRO A 58 13.13 -8.38 13.95
CA PRO A 58 13.34 -9.62 14.68
C PRO A 58 12.04 -10.40 14.92
N GLY A 59 12.10 -11.71 14.69
CA GLY A 59 11.00 -12.65 14.97
C GLY A 59 10.30 -13.20 13.73
N ARG A 60 9.15 -13.83 13.97
CA ARG A 60 8.24 -14.34 12.93
C ARG A 60 6.81 -13.92 13.25
N PHE A 61 6.02 -13.73 12.19
CA PHE A 61 4.68 -13.18 12.26
C PHE A 61 3.67 -14.14 11.62
N GLN A 62 2.43 -14.07 12.08
CA GLN A 62 1.31 -14.79 11.44
C GLN A 62 0.65 -13.95 10.35
N LEU A 63 0.85 -12.63 10.42
CA LEU A 63 0.31 -11.65 9.50
C LEU A 63 1.38 -10.61 9.19
N VAL A 64 1.65 -10.40 7.91
CA VAL A 64 2.27 -9.19 7.39
C VAL A 64 1.17 -8.46 6.60
N TYR A 65 1.09 -7.14 6.71
CA TYR A 65 0.12 -6.38 5.91
C TYR A 65 0.72 -5.08 5.41
N LEU A 66 0.30 -4.70 4.21
CA LEU A 66 0.74 -3.51 3.50
C LEU A 66 -0.48 -2.90 2.81
N VAL A 67 -1.09 -1.93 3.47
CA VAL A 67 -2.44 -1.48 3.14
C VAL A 67 -2.44 -0.04 2.64
N TYR A 68 -3.57 0.39 2.06
CA TYR A 68 -3.77 1.72 1.49
C TYR A 68 -2.73 2.07 0.42
N ASN A 69 -2.62 1.18 -0.57
CA ASN A 69 -1.86 1.38 -1.80
C ASN A 69 -0.34 1.43 -1.62
N ALA A 70 0.16 1.16 -0.41
CA ALA A 70 1.54 1.47 -0.06
C ALA A 70 2.58 0.73 -0.90
N ILE A 71 2.27 -0.47 -1.43
CA ILE A 71 3.15 -1.19 -2.37
C ILE A 71 3.48 -0.40 -3.64
N SER A 72 2.56 0.48 -4.08
CA SER A 72 2.76 1.31 -5.26
C SER A 72 3.84 2.38 -5.08
N ASN A 73 4.26 2.68 -3.84
CA ASN A 73 5.39 3.59 -3.58
C ASN A 73 6.74 2.97 -3.97
N LEU A 74 6.80 1.66 -4.21
CA LEU A 74 7.97 1.00 -4.81
C LEU A 74 7.88 1.18 -6.32
N LEU A 75 8.78 1.99 -6.87
CA LEU A 75 8.66 2.51 -8.24
C LEU A 75 9.19 1.54 -9.30
N THR A 76 9.72 0.39 -8.89
CA THR A 76 10.12 -0.68 -9.80
C THR A 76 9.43 -2.00 -9.46
N GLN A 77 9.20 -2.82 -10.48
CA GLN A 77 8.69 -4.18 -10.29
C GLN A 77 9.64 -5.02 -9.41
N ALA A 78 10.95 -4.81 -9.56
CA ALA A 78 11.96 -5.52 -8.78
C ALA A 78 11.85 -5.23 -7.28
N GLU A 79 11.63 -3.97 -6.89
CA GLU A 79 11.38 -3.59 -5.50
C GLU A 79 10.07 -4.18 -4.98
N GLN A 80 8.99 -4.17 -5.79
CA GLN A 80 7.71 -4.78 -5.41
C GLN A 80 7.86 -6.29 -5.16
N VAL A 81 8.57 -7.01 -6.03
CA VAL A 81 8.94 -8.43 -5.80
C VAL A 81 9.79 -8.60 -4.54
N ALA A 82 10.75 -7.70 -4.30
CA ALA A 82 11.55 -7.73 -3.07
C ALA A 82 10.69 -7.54 -1.82
N CYS A 83 9.66 -6.69 -1.87
CA CYS A 83 8.69 -6.52 -0.78
C CYS A 83 7.89 -7.80 -0.50
N PHE A 84 7.42 -8.52 -1.53
CA PHE A 84 6.80 -9.83 -1.36
C PHE A 84 7.76 -10.82 -0.70
N ARG A 85 9.00 -10.91 -1.18
CA ARG A 85 10.03 -11.77 -0.57
C ARG A 85 10.31 -11.37 0.88
N ASN A 86 10.29 -10.07 1.18
CA ASN A 86 10.47 -9.58 2.53
C ASN A 86 9.30 -9.98 3.43
N ALA A 87 8.06 -9.91 2.95
CA ALA A 87 6.90 -10.40 3.68
C ALA A 87 7.06 -11.90 3.98
N ALA A 88 7.40 -12.71 2.97
CA ALA A 88 7.60 -14.16 3.13
C ALA A 88 8.67 -14.48 4.20
N ARG A 89 9.81 -13.77 4.18
CA ARG A 89 10.90 -13.93 5.16
C ARG A 89 10.44 -13.73 6.62
N HIS A 90 9.48 -12.85 6.84
CA HIS A 90 8.97 -12.53 8.17
C HIS A 90 7.83 -13.45 8.61
N LEU A 91 7.19 -14.18 7.70
CA LEU A 91 6.07 -15.04 8.03
C LEU A 91 6.52 -16.39 8.58
N ALA A 92 5.78 -16.89 9.56
CA ALA A 92 5.80 -18.29 9.93
C ALA A 92 5.05 -19.13 8.87
N PRO A 93 5.30 -20.45 8.78
CA PRO A 93 4.52 -21.35 7.92
C PRO A 93 3.01 -21.20 8.15
N GLY A 94 2.23 -21.05 7.07
CA GLY A 94 0.79 -20.77 7.13
C GLY A 94 0.41 -19.31 7.41
N GLY A 95 1.37 -18.41 7.54
CA GLY A 95 1.13 -16.98 7.72
C GLY A 95 0.58 -16.30 6.47
N ARG A 96 -0.06 -15.13 6.64
CA ARG A 96 -0.66 -14.35 5.54
C ARG A 96 0.07 -13.05 5.27
N PHE A 97 0.16 -12.70 4.00
CA PHE A 97 0.48 -11.35 3.56
C PHE A 97 -0.78 -10.70 2.96
N VAL A 98 -1.20 -9.56 3.51
CA VAL A 98 -2.39 -8.84 3.06
C VAL A 98 -2.00 -7.54 2.37
N ILE A 99 -2.54 -7.31 1.17
CA ILE A 99 -2.35 -6.08 0.40
C ILE A 99 -3.70 -5.43 0.12
N GLU A 100 -3.78 -4.12 0.34
CA GLU A 100 -4.86 -3.27 -0.19
C GLU A 100 -4.28 -2.35 -1.26
N LEU A 101 -4.84 -2.39 -2.47
CA LEU A 101 -4.36 -1.61 -3.61
C LEU A 101 -5.52 -1.22 -4.55
N TRP A 102 -5.47 -0.01 -5.09
CA TRP A 102 -6.36 0.46 -6.14
C TRP A 102 -6.11 -0.28 -7.47
N VAL A 103 -7.13 -0.35 -8.33
CA VAL A 103 -7.01 -0.87 -9.70
C VAL A 103 -6.89 0.31 -10.67
N PRO A 104 -5.87 0.37 -11.54
CA PRO A 104 -5.70 1.45 -12.51
C PRO A 104 -6.91 1.54 -13.44
N ASP A 105 -7.60 2.68 -13.43
CA ASP A 105 -8.74 2.92 -14.32
C ASP A 105 -8.30 3.46 -15.68
N LEU A 106 -7.42 2.73 -16.37
CA LEU A 106 -6.89 3.13 -17.68
C LEU A 106 -7.98 3.26 -18.76
N ARG A 107 -9.18 2.73 -18.52
CA ARG A 107 -10.33 2.92 -19.41
C ARG A 107 -10.76 4.38 -19.51
N LYS A 108 -10.47 5.19 -18.48
CA LYS A 108 -10.70 6.64 -18.49
C LYS A 108 -9.63 7.41 -19.26
N LEU A 109 -8.49 6.80 -19.60
CA LEU A 109 -7.38 7.46 -20.31
C LEU A 109 -7.59 7.34 -21.83
N PRO A 110 -7.96 8.42 -22.54
CA PRO A 110 -8.19 8.34 -23.98
C PRO A 110 -6.87 8.08 -24.74
N PRO A 111 -6.93 7.40 -25.90
CA PRO A 111 -5.75 7.21 -26.73
C PRO A 111 -5.04 8.53 -27.05
N GLY A 112 -3.72 8.56 -26.87
CA GLY A 112 -2.89 9.74 -27.13
C GLY A 112 -2.90 10.81 -26.01
N GLN A 113 -3.69 10.63 -24.95
CA GLN A 113 -3.62 11.47 -23.76
C GLN A 113 -2.73 10.84 -22.70
N GLN A 114 -2.16 11.70 -21.86
CA GLN A 114 -1.29 11.29 -20.75
C GLN A 114 -1.91 11.55 -19.38
N ALA A 115 -3.08 12.20 -19.31
CA ALA A 115 -3.65 12.65 -18.05
C ALA A 115 -5.15 12.38 -17.96
N VAL A 116 -5.62 12.09 -16.74
CA VAL A 116 -7.04 11.95 -16.40
C VAL A 116 -7.30 12.76 -15.13
N VAL A 117 -8.41 13.50 -15.10
CA VAL A 117 -8.91 14.09 -13.86
C VAL A 117 -9.59 12.97 -13.06
N ASP A 118 -8.99 12.59 -11.93
CA ASP A 118 -9.56 11.61 -11.00
C ASP A 118 -10.73 12.21 -10.23
N LYS A 119 -10.55 13.43 -9.71
CA LYS A 119 -11.53 14.10 -8.85
C LYS A 119 -11.55 15.60 -9.11
N SER A 120 -12.75 16.17 -9.15
CA SER A 120 -12.97 17.62 -9.26
C SER A 120 -14.03 18.04 -8.26
N GLU A 121 -13.62 18.82 -7.26
CA GLU A 121 -14.47 19.32 -6.19
C GLU A 121 -14.16 20.79 -5.93
N THR A 122 -15.05 21.49 -5.21
CA THR A 122 -14.78 22.88 -4.80
C THR A 122 -13.49 22.96 -4.00
N GLY A 123 -12.53 23.74 -4.48
CA GLY A 123 -11.24 23.93 -3.82
C GLY A 123 -10.23 22.79 -4.02
N TYR A 124 -10.56 21.74 -4.79
CA TYR A 124 -9.66 20.60 -4.99
C TYR A 124 -9.75 19.96 -6.38
N ILE A 125 -8.59 19.69 -6.98
CA ILE A 125 -8.49 18.88 -8.21
C ILE A 125 -7.43 17.80 -7.99
N GLY A 126 -7.82 16.55 -8.25
CA GLY A 126 -6.94 15.40 -8.40
C GLY A 126 -6.76 15.07 -9.88
N LEU A 127 -5.51 15.04 -10.34
CA LEU A 127 -5.15 14.71 -11.72
C LEU A 127 -4.02 13.69 -11.74
N ASP A 128 -4.22 12.61 -12.46
CA ASP A 128 -3.21 11.57 -12.64
C ASP A 128 -2.58 11.69 -14.02
N THR A 129 -1.25 11.60 -14.09
CA THR A 129 -0.54 11.43 -15.35
C THR A 129 0.11 10.06 -15.45
N TYR A 130 -0.01 9.40 -16.61
CA TYR A 130 0.36 8.01 -16.81
C TYR A 130 1.51 7.83 -17.81
N ASP A 131 2.49 6.99 -17.44
CA ASP A 131 3.35 6.25 -18.37
C ASP A 131 2.84 4.80 -18.38
N VAL A 132 1.97 4.50 -19.35
CA VAL A 132 1.33 3.17 -19.46
C VAL A 132 2.31 2.07 -19.85
N LEU A 133 3.47 2.41 -20.44
CA LEU A 133 4.51 1.45 -20.80
C LEU A 133 5.26 0.99 -19.56
N ARG A 134 5.61 1.92 -18.65
CA ARG A 134 6.35 1.62 -17.41
C ARG A 134 5.46 1.31 -16.22
N GLN A 135 4.15 1.45 -16.39
CA GLN A 135 3.14 1.35 -15.34
C GLN A 135 3.33 2.39 -14.23
N HIS A 136 3.72 3.61 -14.59
CA HIS A 136 3.85 4.71 -13.64
C HIS A 136 2.63 5.62 -13.71
N VAL A 137 2.20 6.07 -12.54
CA VAL A 137 1.25 7.17 -12.38
C VAL A 137 1.84 8.19 -11.44
N VAL A 138 1.64 9.47 -11.74
CA VAL A 138 1.91 10.55 -10.79
C VAL A 138 0.59 11.23 -10.48
N SER A 139 0.14 11.10 -9.23
CA SER A 139 -1.04 11.78 -8.73
C SER A 139 -0.69 13.20 -8.33
N HIS A 140 -1.35 14.16 -8.96
CA HIS A 140 -1.22 15.59 -8.74
C HIS A 140 -2.43 16.07 -7.95
N HIS A 141 -2.19 16.55 -6.74
CA HIS A 141 -3.22 17.07 -5.85
C HIS A 141 -3.07 18.58 -5.77
N PHE A 142 -4.07 19.30 -6.29
CA PHE A 142 -4.15 20.75 -6.24
C PHE A 142 -5.21 21.15 -5.22
N TRP A 143 -4.83 21.94 -4.22
CA TRP A 143 -5.76 22.60 -3.31
C TRP A 143 -5.76 24.09 -3.57
N PHE A 144 -6.93 24.65 -3.85
CA PHE A 144 -7.09 26.07 -4.16
C PHE A 144 -7.54 26.84 -2.92
N ASP A 145 -6.97 28.02 -2.73
CA ASP A 145 -7.47 28.99 -1.75
C ASP A 145 -8.45 29.99 -2.39
N ASP A 146 -9.03 30.85 -1.56
CA ASP A 146 -9.94 31.92 -2.02
C ASP A 146 -9.20 32.99 -2.87
N GLY A 147 -7.86 32.97 -2.88
CA GLY A 147 -6.97 33.96 -3.51
C GLY A 147 -6.51 33.60 -4.93
N ARG A 148 -7.11 32.58 -5.56
CA ARG A 148 -6.71 32.02 -6.88
C ARG A 148 -5.35 31.31 -6.90
N GLN A 149 -4.74 31.03 -5.75
CA GLN A 149 -3.50 30.24 -5.70
C GLN A 149 -3.81 28.77 -5.46
N ALA A 150 -2.92 27.89 -5.92
CA ALA A 150 -3.02 26.45 -5.71
C ALA A 150 -1.76 25.92 -5.02
N ARG A 151 -1.94 25.14 -3.95
CA ARG A 151 -0.89 24.29 -3.37
C ARG A 151 -0.88 22.96 -4.11
N LEU A 152 0.29 22.54 -4.59
CA LEU A 152 0.49 21.28 -5.30
C LEU A 152 1.22 20.25 -4.43
N PHE A 153 0.71 19.03 -4.41
CA PHE A 153 1.44 17.83 -3.96
C PHE A 153 1.48 16.81 -5.09
N ARG A 154 2.60 16.12 -5.24
CA ARG A 154 2.78 15.05 -6.23
C ARG A 154 3.16 13.76 -5.52
N SER A 155 2.49 12.68 -5.90
CA SER A 155 2.76 11.34 -5.38
C SER A 155 3.06 10.40 -6.56
N PRO A 156 4.32 10.00 -6.77
CA PRO A 156 4.67 9.03 -7.80
C PRO A 156 4.36 7.62 -7.32
N HIS A 157 3.83 6.81 -8.22
CA HIS A 157 3.47 5.41 -7.96
C HIS A 157 3.78 4.53 -9.16
N ARG A 158 4.12 3.26 -8.90
CA ARG A 158 4.02 2.19 -9.89
C ARG A 158 2.79 1.35 -9.62
N TYR A 159 1.84 1.37 -10.54
CA TYR A 159 0.64 0.54 -10.42
C TYR A 159 0.91 -0.90 -10.80
N VAL A 160 0.09 -1.79 -10.26
CA VAL A 160 0.23 -3.24 -10.42
C VAL A 160 -1.13 -3.81 -10.77
N TRP A 161 -1.19 -4.63 -11.82
CA TRP A 161 -2.41 -5.35 -12.13
C TRP A 161 -2.62 -6.52 -11.16
N PRO A 162 -3.87 -6.91 -10.83
CA PRO A 162 -4.15 -8.04 -9.95
C PRO A 162 -3.36 -9.32 -10.29
N ALA A 163 -3.31 -9.71 -11.56
CA ALA A 163 -2.58 -10.89 -12.01
C ALA A 163 -1.05 -10.74 -11.90
N GLU A 164 -0.52 -9.52 -12.11
CA GLU A 164 0.91 -9.23 -11.91
C GLU A 164 1.26 -9.36 -10.43
N LEU A 165 0.38 -8.87 -9.55
CA LEU A 165 0.52 -9.00 -8.10
C LEU A 165 0.54 -10.47 -7.66
N ASP A 166 -0.32 -11.30 -8.26
CA ASP A 166 -0.37 -12.74 -7.99
C ASP A 166 0.92 -13.44 -8.43
N LEU A 167 1.49 -13.07 -9.58
CA LEU A 167 2.77 -13.58 -10.04
C LEU A 167 3.91 -13.20 -9.08
N MET A 168 3.93 -11.95 -8.58
CA MET A 168 4.92 -11.54 -7.56
C MET A 168 4.77 -12.36 -6.27
N GLY A 169 3.53 -12.66 -5.87
CA GLY A 169 3.22 -13.58 -4.77
C GLY A 169 3.84 -14.96 -4.99
N GLN A 170 3.60 -15.57 -6.15
CA GLN A 170 4.15 -16.89 -6.50
C GLN A 170 5.69 -16.89 -6.50
N LEU A 171 6.34 -15.84 -7.04
CA LEU A 171 7.80 -15.68 -7.02
C LEU A 171 8.40 -15.57 -5.61
N ALA A 172 7.57 -15.25 -4.61
CA ALA A 172 7.94 -15.23 -3.20
C ALA A 172 7.42 -16.45 -2.41
N GLY A 173 6.81 -17.42 -3.09
CA GLY A 173 6.32 -18.67 -2.49
C GLY A 173 4.90 -18.60 -1.92
N PHE A 174 4.14 -17.55 -2.22
CA PHE A 174 2.75 -17.43 -1.79
C PHE A 174 1.76 -18.07 -2.76
N GLU A 175 0.61 -18.46 -2.21
CA GLU A 175 -0.61 -18.74 -2.95
C GLU A 175 -1.64 -17.64 -2.66
N LEU A 176 -2.43 -17.23 -3.67
CA LEU A 176 -3.57 -16.35 -3.44
C LEU A 176 -4.64 -17.14 -2.66
N GLU A 177 -4.98 -16.69 -1.45
CA GLU A 177 -6.01 -17.29 -0.59
C GLU A 177 -7.39 -16.67 -0.88
N SER A 178 -7.47 -15.35 -1.03
CA SER A 178 -8.70 -14.65 -1.43
C SER A 178 -8.44 -13.26 -1.99
N ARG A 179 -9.44 -12.73 -2.71
CA ARG A 179 -9.46 -11.34 -3.20
C ARG A 179 -10.87 -10.78 -3.10
N HIS A 180 -10.99 -9.60 -2.50
CA HIS A 180 -12.25 -8.87 -2.29
C HIS A 180 -12.09 -7.43 -2.81
N ALA A 181 -13.18 -6.75 -3.15
CA ALA A 181 -13.13 -5.35 -3.60
C ALA A 181 -12.76 -4.39 -2.45
N ASP A 182 -13.08 -4.75 -1.21
CA ASP A 182 -12.91 -3.93 -0.02
C ASP A 182 -12.74 -4.77 1.25
N TRP A 183 -12.59 -4.09 2.40
CA TRP A 183 -12.49 -4.71 3.73
C TRP A 183 -13.82 -5.25 4.28
N GLN A 184 -14.95 -5.00 3.61
CA GLN A 184 -16.25 -5.59 3.94
C GLN A 184 -16.44 -6.95 3.28
N GLY A 185 -15.51 -7.35 2.40
CA GLY A 185 -15.54 -8.64 1.73
C GLY A 185 -16.38 -8.65 0.46
N ALA A 186 -16.70 -7.47 -0.11
CA ALA A 186 -17.46 -7.38 -1.35
C ALA A 186 -16.76 -8.13 -2.49
N GLU A 187 -17.54 -8.66 -3.43
CA GLU A 187 -17.02 -9.38 -4.58
C GLU A 187 -16.11 -8.49 -5.44
N PHE A 188 -14.93 -9.00 -5.80
CA PHE A 188 -14.02 -8.31 -6.71
C PHE A 188 -14.43 -8.57 -8.16
N THR A 189 -14.72 -7.50 -8.90
CA THR A 189 -15.18 -7.54 -10.29
C THR A 189 -14.35 -6.60 -11.17
N ALA A 190 -14.63 -6.60 -12.48
CA ALA A 190 -13.99 -5.68 -13.42
C ALA A 190 -14.28 -4.19 -13.12
N GLU A 191 -15.31 -3.88 -12.33
CA GLU A 191 -15.69 -2.52 -11.95
C GLU A 191 -15.18 -2.11 -10.57
N SER A 192 -14.48 -3.00 -9.86
CA SER A 192 -13.95 -2.71 -8.53
C SER A 192 -12.76 -1.72 -8.64
N PRO A 193 -12.82 -0.55 -7.98
CA PRO A 193 -11.74 0.46 -8.05
C PRO A 193 -10.53 0.09 -7.20
N SER A 194 -10.65 -0.95 -6.37
CA SER A 194 -9.63 -1.43 -5.46
C SER A 194 -9.83 -2.91 -5.17
N HIS A 195 -8.85 -3.49 -4.49
CA HIS A 195 -8.96 -4.81 -3.93
C HIS A 195 -8.21 -4.94 -2.61
N VAL A 196 -8.64 -5.90 -1.80
CA VAL A 196 -7.90 -6.48 -0.68
C VAL A 196 -7.57 -7.92 -1.06
N SER A 197 -6.28 -8.22 -1.15
CA SER A 197 -5.76 -9.55 -1.50
C SER A 197 -5.07 -10.18 -0.31
N VAL A 198 -5.42 -11.42 -0.04
CA VAL A 198 -4.82 -12.25 0.99
C VAL A 198 -3.99 -13.33 0.31
N TYR A 199 -2.69 -13.31 0.59
CA TYR A 199 -1.73 -14.30 0.14
C TYR A 199 -1.31 -15.17 1.31
N ARG A 200 -1.34 -16.49 1.15
CA ARG A 200 -0.92 -17.45 2.18
C ARG A 200 0.45 -18.02 1.83
N LEU A 201 1.37 -18.01 2.79
CA LEU A 201 2.62 -18.75 2.69
C LEU A 201 2.31 -20.21 3.08
N PRO A 202 2.50 -21.20 2.18
CA PRO A 202 2.26 -22.60 2.49
C PRO A 202 3.09 -23.10 3.69
N ARG A 203 2.71 -24.28 4.20
CA ARG A 203 3.42 -24.91 5.32
C ARG A 203 4.73 -25.55 4.89
#